data_AF-A0A642C1F9-F1
#
_entry.id   AF-A0A642C1F9-F1
#
_cell.length_a   1.000
_cell.length_b   1.000
_cell.length_c   1.000
_cell.angle_alpha   90.00
_cell.angle_beta   90.00
_cell.angle_gamma   90.00
#
_symmetry.space_group_name_H-M   'P 1'
#
loop_
_entity.id
_entity.type
_entity.pdbx_description
1 polymer ?
#
loop_
_entity_poly.entity_id
_entity_poly.type
_entity_poly.pdbx_seq_one_letter_code
_entity_poly.pdbx_strand_id
1 'polypeptide(L)'
;MVLNYIWIAFFVIAFIIALIKVIFLGDTEIFTAIMNSTFDSSKTAFEISLGLTGVLALWLGIMKIGENSGLINALARFLSPVLCRLFPDIPKGHPVLGSIFMNMSANMLGLDNAATPLGLKAMKELQELNPKKDTASNPMIMFLVINTSGLIIIPISIMVYRAQMGAAQPTDVFIPILLSTFISTLVGVIAVSIAQKINLINKPILILMGVICLFFSGLIYLFLNISREEMGTYSTLIANILLFGVIILFILTGVRKKINVYDSFVEGAKEGFTTAVRIIPYLVAFLVGIAVFRTSGAMDFLVGGIGYVVDLCGVDTSFVGALPTALMKSLSGSGAN
;
A
#
# COMPACT_ATOMS: atom_id res chain seq x y z
N MET A 1 14.22 -12.54 11.20
CA MET A 1 15.58 -12.14 11.62
C MET A 1 15.98 -10.75 11.09
N VAL A 2 15.74 -10.40 9.83
CA VAL A 2 16.14 -9.07 9.29
C VAL A 2 15.51 -7.88 10.02
N LEU A 3 14.20 -7.89 10.28
CA LEU A 3 13.54 -6.77 10.98
C LEU A 3 14.07 -6.54 12.39
N ASN A 4 14.54 -7.59 13.07
CA ASN A 4 15.21 -7.47 14.37
C ASN A 4 16.50 -6.66 14.25
N TYR A 5 17.33 -6.94 13.25
CA TYR A 5 18.57 -6.19 13.03
C TYR A 5 18.30 -4.75 12.63
N ILE A 6 17.31 -4.49 11.77
CA ILE A 6 16.93 -3.12 11.38
C ILE A 6 16.48 -2.33 12.62
N TRP A 7 15.60 -2.91 13.44
CA TRP A 7 15.10 -2.25 14.63
C TRP A 7 16.22 -1.95 15.64
N ILE A 8 17.10 -2.92 15.92
CA ILE A 8 18.28 -2.70 16.77
C ILE A 8 19.17 -1.61 16.18
N ALA A 9 19.42 -1.62 14.87
CA ALA A 9 20.27 -0.64 14.21
C ALA A 9 19.71 0.78 14.36
N PHE A 10 18.38 0.98 14.28
CA PHE A 10 17.77 2.29 14.50
C PHE A 10 18.14 2.87 15.87
N PHE A 11 18.03 2.09 16.94
CA PHE A 11 18.37 2.56 18.29
C PHE A 11 19.86 2.74 18.51
N VAL A 12 20.68 1.78 18.07
CA VAL A 12 22.13 1.83 18.29
C VAL A 12 22.77 2.97 17.50
N ILE A 13 22.42 3.14 16.23
CA ILE A 13 22.95 4.23 15.39
C ILE A 13 22.48 5.58 15.94
N ALA A 14 21.20 5.71 16.30
CA ALA A 14 20.67 6.93 16.90
C ALA A 14 21.38 7.30 18.19
N PHE A 15 21.66 6.33 19.05
CA PHE A 15 22.38 6.54 20.30
C PHE A 15 23.82 7.02 20.07
N ILE A 16 24.55 6.40 19.14
CA ILE A 16 25.92 6.81 18.78
C ILE A 16 25.92 8.25 18.24
N ILE A 17 24.99 8.58 17.34
CA ILE A 17 24.90 9.93 16.75
C ILE A 17 24.52 10.97 17.80
N ALA A 18 23.58 10.65 18.71
CA ALA A 18 23.23 11.51 19.82
C ALA A 18 24.42 11.77 20.74
N LEU A 19 25.23 10.75 21.07
CA LEU A 19 26.46 10.92 21.83
C LEU A 19 27.46 11.85 21.12
N ILE A 20 27.64 11.69 19.80
CA ILE A 20 28.50 12.57 19.01
C ILE A 20 28.00 14.01 19.09
N LYS A 21 26.68 14.24 18.95
CA LYS A 21 26.08 15.58 19.07
C LYS A 21 26.28 16.20 20.44
N VAL A 22 26.14 15.44 21.52
CA VAL A 22 26.41 15.93 22.88
C VAL A 22 27.89 16.30 23.04
N ILE A 23 28.80 15.39 22.67
CA ILE A 23 30.23 15.52 22.98
C ILE A 23 30.91 16.58 22.09
N PHE A 24 30.58 16.60 20.80
CA PHE A 24 31.30 17.43 19.81
C PHE A 24 30.53 18.69 19.39
N LEU A 25 29.20 18.69 19.48
CA LEU A 25 28.34 19.81 19.06
C LEU A 25 27.69 20.54 20.25
N GLY A 26 27.81 20.00 21.46
CA GLY A 26 27.25 20.60 22.68
C GLY A 26 25.72 20.54 22.77
N ASP A 27 25.07 19.70 21.98
CA ASP A 27 23.60 19.56 21.97
C ASP A 27 23.12 18.74 23.18
N THR A 28 22.85 19.41 24.29
CA THR A 28 22.40 18.77 25.53
C THR A 28 20.94 18.34 25.50
N GLU A 29 20.16 18.79 24.53
CA GLU A 29 18.71 18.51 24.44
C GLU A 29 18.40 17.26 23.60
N ILE A 30 19.35 16.76 22.81
CA ILE A 30 19.14 15.66 21.86
C ILE A 30 18.53 14.40 22.50
N PHE A 31 18.98 14.01 23.70
CA PHE A 31 18.44 12.84 24.39
C PHE A 31 17.00 13.08 24.88
N THR A 32 16.70 14.28 25.35
CA THR A 32 15.33 14.69 25.71
C THR A 32 14.43 14.66 24.49
N ALA A 33 14.89 15.17 23.35
CA ALA A 33 14.15 15.15 22.10
C ALA A 33 13.87 13.71 21.62
N ILE A 34 14.87 12.83 21.66
CA ILE A 34 14.71 11.40 21.30
C ILE A 34 13.70 10.70 22.22
N MET A 35 13.76 10.94 23.52
CA MET A 35 12.82 10.35 24.48
C MET A 35 11.39 10.85 24.27
N ASN A 36 11.19 12.16 24.11
CA ASN A 36 9.88 12.74 23.80
C ASN A 36 9.33 12.16 22.50
N SER A 37 10.16 12.09 21.45
CA SER A 37 9.79 11.52 20.16
C SER A 37 9.37 10.05 20.25
N THR A 38 9.97 9.26 21.15
CA THR A 38 9.57 7.88 21.42
C THR A 38 8.14 7.82 21.98
N PHE A 39 7.84 8.62 22.99
CA PHE A 39 6.52 8.65 23.62
C PHE A 39 5.44 9.19 22.65
N ASP A 40 5.71 10.30 21.97
CA ASP A 40 4.79 10.89 21.00
C ASP A 40 4.49 9.91 19.87
N SER A 41 5.53 9.29 19.30
CA SER A 41 5.36 8.33 18.21
C SER A 41 4.59 7.09 18.66
N SER A 42 4.73 6.64 19.91
CA SER A 42 3.95 5.53 20.45
C SER A 42 2.45 5.85 20.52
N LYS A 43 2.11 7.10 20.89
CA LYS A 43 0.73 7.59 20.94
C LYS A 43 0.14 7.69 19.53
N THR A 44 0.88 8.30 18.61
CA THR A 44 0.49 8.37 17.19
C THR A 44 0.27 6.98 16.60
N ALA A 45 1.15 6.02 16.88
CA ALA A 45 0.97 4.64 16.43
C ALA A 45 -0.35 4.01 16.91
N PHE A 46 -0.71 4.26 18.17
CA PHE A 46 -1.98 3.80 18.73
C PHE A 46 -3.19 4.51 18.10
N GLU A 47 -3.14 5.82 17.92
CA GLU A 47 -4.20 6.60 17.25
C GLU A 47 -4.44 6.14 15.80
N ILE A 48 -3.36 5.93 15.04
CA ILE A 48 -3.43 5.34 13.69
C ILE A 48 -4.10 3.97 13.75
N SER A 49 -3.77 3.14 14.74
CA SER A 49 -4.35 1.80 14.85
C SER A 49 -5.85 1.81 15.18
N LEU A 50 -6.33 2.80 15.93
CA LEU A 50 -7.77 2.99 16.18
C LEU A 50 -8.50 3.34 14.88
N GLY A 51 -7.95 4.26 14.08
CA GLY A 51 -8.47 4.59 12.75
C GLY A 51 -8.51 3.36 11.84
N LEU A 52 -7.42 2.60 11.79
CA LEU A 52 -7.33 1.36 11.03
C LEU A 52 -8.37 0.33 11.51
N THR A 53 -8.66 0.25 12.81
CA THR A 53 -9.66 -0.68 13.36
C THR A 53 -11.03 -0.47 12.74
N GLY A 54 -11.51 0.77 12.68
CA GLY A 54 -12.82 1.09 12.08
C GLY A 54 -12.87 0.76 10.58
N VAL A 55 -11.80 1.10 9.87
CA VAL A 55 -11.68 0.86 8.43
C VAL A 55 -11.60 -0.64 8.11
N LEU A 56 -10.80 -1.40 8.85
CA LEU A 56 -10.70 -2.86 8.72
C LEU A 56 -12.05 -3.53 9.01
N ALA A 57 -12.74 -3.10 10.07
CA ALA A 57 -14.05 -3.64 10.41
C ALA A 57 -15.08 -3.41 9.28
N LEU A 58 -15.12 -2.21 8.71
CA LEU A 58 -16.01 -1.88 7.58
C LEU A 58 -15.75 -2.77 6.37
N TRP A 59 -14.50 -2.80 5.89
CA TRP A 59 -14.18 -3.48 4.64
C TRP A 59 -14.22 -5.00 4.77
N LEU A 60 -13.79 -5.56 5.89
CA LEU A 60 -13.90 -7.00 6.11
C LEU A 60 -15.35 -7.44 6.35
N GLY A 61 -16.18 -6.59 6.96
CA GLY A 61 -17.63 -6.80 7.03
C GLY A 61 -18.28 -6.87 5.66
N ILE A 62 -17.98 -5.90 4.78
CA ILE A 62 -18.47 -5.90 3.39
C ILE A 62 -17.96 -7.14 2.65
N MET A 63 -16.68 -7.49 2.79
CA MET A 63 -16.11 -8.69 2.16
C MET A 63 -16.82 -9.97 2.60
N LYS A 64 -17.14 -10.11 3.89
CA LYS A 64 -17.85 -11.29 4.41
C LYS A 64 -19.24 -11.44 3.79
N ILE A 65 -19.95 -10.34 3.50
CA ILE A 65 -21.21 -10.38 2.72
C ILE A 65 -20.94 -10.94 1.31
N GLY A 66 -19.88 -10.47 0.64
CA GLY A 66 -19.48 -10.95 -0.68
C GLY A 66 -19.12 -12.44 -0.71
N GLU A 67 -18.51 -12.95 0.36
CA GLU A 67 -18.16 -14.36 0.51
C GLU A 67 -19.38 -15.22 0.76
N ASN A 68 -20.20 -14.86 1.75
CA ASN A 68 -21.40 -15.60 2.12
C ASN A 68 -22.43 -15.62 0.99
N SER A 69 -22.45 -14.58 0.13
CA SER A 69 -23.29 -14.53 -1.07
C SER A 69 -22.73 -15.31 -2.27
N GLY A 70 -21.47 -15.77 -2.19
CA GLY A 70 -20.77 -16.45 -3.27
C GLY A 70 -20.31 -15.54 -4.41
N LEU A 71 -20.44 -14.20 -4.26
CA LEU A 71 -20.00 -13.22 -5.24
C LEU A 71 -18.48 -13.27 -5.42
N ILE A 72 -17.72 -13.36 -4.32
CA ILE A 72 -16.26 -13.48 -4.36
C ILE A 72 -15.82 -14.74 -5.12
N ASN A 73 -16.50 -15.87 -4.91
CA ASN A 73 -16.21 -17.12 -5.63
C ASN A 73 -16.57 -17.01 -7.13
N ALA A 74 -17.60 -16.27 -7.49
CA ALA A 74 -17.94 -16.00 -8.89
C ALA A 74 -16.87 -15.13 -9.55
N LEU A 75 -16.40 -14.07 -8.87
CA LEU A 75 -15.32 -13.22 -9.33
C LEU A 75 -14.00 -13.99 -9.46
N ALA A 76 -13.64 -14.80 -8.47
CA ALA A 76 -12.43 -15.63 -8.51
C ALA A 76 -12.42 -16.58 -9.71
N ARG A 77 -13.57 -17.19 -10.04
CA ARG A 77 -13.71 -18.04 -11.23
C ARG A 77 -13.59 -17.25 -12.53
N PHE A 78 -14.21 -16.07 -12.60
CA PHE A 78 -14.13 -15.19 -13.78
C PHE A 78 -12.69 -14.72 -14.05
N LEU A 79 -11.93 -14.40 -13.00
CA LEU A 79 -10.58 -13.86 -13.08
C LEU A 79 -9.48 -14.92 -13.15
N SER A 80 -9.83 -16.17 -12.84
CA SER A 80 -8.95 -17.34 -12.86
C SER A 80 -8.07 -17.46 -14.13
N PRO A 81 -8.55 -17.21 -15.37
CA PRO A 81 -7.74 -17.34 -16.58
C PRO A 81 -6.51 -16.43 -16.61
N VAL A 82 -6.59 -15.28 -15.94
CA VAL A 82 -5.51 -14.29 -15.87
C VAL A 82 -4.71 -14.48 -14.59
N LEU A 83 -5.38 -14.47 -13.43
CA LEU A 83 -4.69 -14.50 -12.14
C LEU A 83 -4.00 -15.83 -11.86
N CYS A 84 -4.52 -16.98 -12.31
CA CYS A 84 -3.79 -18.25 -12.15
C CYS A 84 -2.53 -18.34 -13.02
N ARG A 85 -2.35 -17.45 -14.02
CA ARG A 85 -1.11 -17.38 -14.80
C ARG A 85 -0.08 -16.49 -14.11
N LEU A 86 -0.54 -15.43 -13.44
CA LEU A 86 0.31 -14.55 -12.65
C LEU A 86 0.67 -15.15 -11.28
N PHE A 87 -0.20 -16.01 -10.75
CA PHE A 87 -0.05 -16.72 -9.48
C PHE A 87 -0.22 -18.24 -9.70
N PRO A 88 0.77 -18.92 -10.32
CA PRO A 88 0.64 -20.32 -10.71
C PRO A 88 0.50 -21.29 -9.54
N ASP A 89 1.01 -20.92 -8.36
CA ASP A 89 1.00 -21.77 -7.16
C ASP A 89 -0.33 -21.68 -6.38
N ILE A 90 -1.28 -20.85 -6.81
CA ILE A 90 -2.61 -20.76 -6.19
C ILE A 90 -3.57 -21.77 -6.85
N PRO A 91 -4.30 -22.60 -6.08
CA PRO A 91 -5.29 -23.51 -6.64
C PRO A 91 -6.36 -22.77 -7.47
N LYS A 92 -6.73 -23.33 -8.63
CA LYS A 92 -7.71 -22.72 -9.52
C LYS A 92 -9.06 -22.56 -8.82
N GLY A 93 -9.61 -21.34 -8.86
CA GLY A 93 -10.90 -21.02 -8.25
C GLY A 93 -10.85 -20.85 -6.73
N HIS A 94 -9.66 -20.84 -6.11
CA HIS A 94 -9.52 -20.53 -4.70
C HIS A 94 -10.00 -19.08 -4.41
N PRO A 95 -10.75 -18.84 -3.32
CA PRO A 95 -11.31 -17.52 -2.99
C PRO A 95 -10.27 -16.39 -2.92
N VAL A 96 -9.02 -16.72 -2.54
CA VAL A 96 -7.91 -15.75 -2.45
C VAL A 96 -7.67 -14.94 -3.73
N LEU A 97 -7.99 -15.50 -4.91
CA LEU A 97 -7.88 -14.77 -6.17
C LEU A 97 -8.84 -13.57 -6.21
N GLY A 98 -10.03 -13.71 -5.59
CA GLY A 98 -10.97 -12.62 -5.40
C GLY A 98 -10.42 -11.56 -4.44
N SER A 99 -9.86 -11.96 -3.31
CA SER A 99 -9.22 -11.04 -2.34
C SER A 99 -8.06 -10.24 -2.96
N ILE A 100 -7.19 -10.91 -3.72
CA ILE A 100 -6.08 -10.29 -4.47
C ILE A 100 -6.62 -9.26 -5.45
N PHE A 101 -7.60 -9.63 -6.26
CA PHE A 101 -8.18 -8.73 -7.25
C PHE A 101 -8.83 -7.50 -6.62
N MET A 102 -9.59 -7.69 -5.53
CA MET A 102 -10.26 -6.59 -4.83
C MET A 102 -9.25 -5.63 -4.23
N ASN A 103 -8.18 -6.15 -3.61
CA ASN A 103 -7.09 -5.32 -3.12
C ASN A 103 -6.41 -4.54 -4.25
N MET A 104 -6.03 -5.20 -5.36
CA MET A 104 -5.43 -4.55 -6.52
C MET A 104 -6.34 -3.46 -7.09
N SER A 105 -7.64 -3.73 -7.21
CA SER A 105 -8.63 -2.79 -7.71
C SER A 105 -8.78 -1.57 -6.79
N ALA A 106 -8.82 -1.78 -5.47
CA ALA A 106 -8.87 -0.70 -4.50
C ALA A 106 -7.61 0.19 -4.56
N ASN A 107 -6.43 -0.42 -4.68
CA ASN A 107 -5.17 0.29 -4.86
C ASN A 107 -5.16 1.11 -6.17
N MET A 108 -5.58 0.50 -7.28
CA MET A 108 -5.68 1.17 -8.59
C MET A 108 -6.65 2.34 -8.60
N LEU A 109 -7.70 2.32 -7.77
CA LEU A 109 -8.65 3.43 -7.65
C LEU A 109 -8.21 4.50 -6.63
N GLY A 110 -7.06 4.34 -5.98
CA GLY A 110 -6.58 5.25 -4.93
C GLY A 110 -7.39 5.18 -3.64
N LEU A 111 -8.01 4.04 -3.38
CA LEU A 111 -8.83 3.80 -2.20
C LEU A 111 -7.99 3.10 -1.12
N ASP A 112 -6.96 3.80 -0.64
CA ASP A 112 -5.95 3.25 0.28
C ASP A 112 -6.56 2.69 1.58
N ASN A 113 -7.65 3.32 2.04
CA ASN A 113 -8.43 2.88 3.19
C ASN A 113 -9.09 1.51 2.95
N ALA A 114 -9.50 1.18 1.72
CA ALA A 114 -10.04 -0.12 1.36
C ALA A 114 -8.93 -1.13 1.03
N ALA A 115 -7.87 -0.69 0.35
CA ALA A 115 -6.82 -1.56 -0.15
C ALA A 115 -6.09 -2.32 0.97
N THR A 116 -5.75 -1.63 2.06
CA THR A 116 -5.01 -2.21 3.19
C THR A 116 -5.75 -3.40 3.85
N PRO A 117 -7.04 -3.29 4.26
CA PRO A 117 -7.81 -4.44 4.77
C PRO A 117 -7.83 -5.63 3.84
N LEU A 118 -8.10 -5.37 2.57
CA LEU A 118 -8.21 -6.39 1.54
C LEU A 118 -6.85 -7.08 1.31
N GLY A 119 -5.76 -6.31 1.38
CA GLY A 119 -4.40 -6.82 1.26
C GLY A 119 -3.99 -7.69 2.43
N LEU A 120 -4.31 -7.28 3.66
CA LEU A 120 -4.05 -8.09 4.87
C LEU A 120 -4.83 -9.40 4.85
N LYS A 121 -6.10 -9.36 4.41
CA LYS A 121 -6.90 -10.57 4.21
C LYS A 121 -6.29 -11.50 3.17
N ALA A 122 -5.94 -10.97 2.00
CA ALA A 122 -5.28 -11.74 0.94
C ALA A 122 -3.96 -12.36 1.43
N MET A 123 -3.13 -11.61 2.17
CA MET A 123 -1.89 -12.13 2.76
C MET A 123 -2.15 -13.22 3.79
N LYS A 124 -3.20 -13.12 4.61
CA LYS A 124 -3.58 -14.17 5.55
C LYS A 124 -4.00 -15.45 4.83
N GLU A 125 -4.83 -15.34 3.79
CA GLU A 125 -5.27 -16.48 2.97
C GLU A 125 -4.10 -17.12 2.21
N LEU A 126 -3.18 -16.31 1.67
CA LEU A 126 -1.94 -16.80 1.06
C LEU A 126 -1.04 -17.49 2.10
N GLN A 127 -1.00 -16.98 3.32
CA GLN A 127 -0.24 -17.58 4.42
C GLN A 127 -0.86 -18.90 4.87
N GLU A 128 -2.17 -19.08 4.79
CA GLU A 128 -2.83 -20.37 5.05
C GLU A 128 -2.38 -21.44 4.05
N LEU A 129 -2.28 -21.07 2.76
CA LEU A 129 -1.76 -21.94 1.70
C LEU A 129 -0.25 -22.19 1.76
N ASN A 130 0.51 -21.34 2.48
CA ASN A 130 1.96 -21.42 2.52
C ASN A 130 2.45 -22.65 3.32
N PRO A 131 3.21 -23.58 2.72
CA PRO A 131 3.76 -24.74 3.44
C PRO A 131 4.86 -24.37 4.45
N LYS A 132 5.56 -23.24 4.26
CA LYS A 132 6.65 -22.76 5.14
C LYS A 132 6.28 -21.43 5.78
N LYS A 133 5.68 -21.46 6.97
CA LYS A 133 5.08 -20.28 7.60
C LYS A 133 6.08 -19.15 7.93
N ASP A 134 7.37 -19.46 8.01
CA ASP A 134 8.45 -18.52 8.29
C ASP A 134 9.05 -17.86 7.04
N THR A 135 8.66 -18.30 5.84
CA THR A 135 9.23 -17.85 4.57
C THR A 135 8.12 -17.42 3.62
N ALA A 136 8.25 -16.27 2.96
CA ALA A 136 7.25 -15.82 1.98
C ALA A 136 7.17 -16.79 0.78
N SER A 137 5.95 -17.17 0.39
CA SER A 137 5.71 -17.98 -0.81
C SER A 137 5.76 -17.14 -2.09
N ASN A 138 5.92 -17.78 -3.26
CA ASN A 138 5.95 -17.06 -4.55
C ASN A 138 4.73 -16.16 -4.77
N PRO A 139 3.48 -16.61 -4.49
CA PRO A 139 2.32 -15.75 -4.57
C PRO A 139 2.38 -14.54 -3.63
N MET A 140 2.89 -14.70 -2.41
CA MET A 140 3.04 -13.58 -1.47
C MET A 140 4.06 -12.56 -1.98
N ILE A 141 5.17 -13.01 -2.57
CA ILE A 141 6.19 -12.13 -3.16
C ILE A 141 5.61 -11.35 -4.34
N MET A 142 4.95 -12.02 -5.29
CA MET A 142 4.31 -11.36 -6.43
C MET A 142 3.24 -10.36 -5.97
N PHE A 143 2.40 -10.77 -5.04
CA PHE A 143 1.33 -9.92 -4.48
C PHE A 143 1.89 -8.68 -3.77
N LEU A 144 2.96 -8.86 -2.99
CA LEU A 144 3.65 -7.77 -2.31
C LEU A 144 4.24 -6.80 -3.32
N VAL A 145 4.94 -7.28 -4.35
CA VAL A 145 5.55 -6.43 -5.38
C VAL A 145 4.50 -5.58 -6.12
N ILE A 146 3.37 -6.17 -6.49
CA ILE A 146 2.25 -5.44 -7.13
C ILE A 146 1.67 -4.36 -6.20
N ASN A 147 1.57 -4.63 -4.90
CA ASN A 147 1.09 -3.65 -3.93
C ASN A 147 2.11 -2.55 -3.64
N THR A 148 3.40 -2.90 -3.59
CA THR A 148 4.50 -1.95 -3.34
C THR A 148 4.73 -1.03 -4.54
N SER A 149 4.52 -1.50 -5.76
CA SER A 149 4.62 -0.67 -6.97
C SER A 149 3.49 0.36 -7.08
N GLY A 150 2.38 0.17 -6.35
CA GLY A 150 1.39 1.20 -6.07
C GLY A 150 0.69 1.75 -7.31
N LEU A 151 0.41 0.91 -8.30
CA LEU A 151 -0.33 1.34 -9.50
C LEU A 151 -1.61 2.05 -9.10
N ILE A 152 -1.71 3.34 -9.44
CA ILE A 152 -2.86 4.17 -9.13
C ILE A 152 -3.30 4.89 -10.40
N ILE A 153 -4.56 4.71 -10.79
CA ILE A 153 -5.14 5.31 -12.00
C ILE A 153 -5.42 6.78 -11.74
N ILE A 154 -6.01 7.10 -10.59
CA ILE A 154 -6.30 8.47 -10.19
C ILE A 154 -5.82 8.70 -8.75
N PRO A 155 -4.74 9.44 -8.54
CA PRO A 155 -4.18 9.69 -7.22
C PRO A 155 -4.96 10.79 -6.49
N ILE A 156 -6.22 10.50 -6.14
CA ILE A 156 -7.15 11.50 -5.56
C ILE A 156 -6.60 12.03 -4.22
N SER A 157 -6.12 11.15 -3.35
CA SER A 157 -5.63 11.50 -2.02
C SER A 157 -4.54 12.59 -2.06
N ILE A 158 -3.52 12.42 -2.92
CA ILE A 158 -2.43 13.41 -3.04
C ILE A 158 -2.90 14.70 -3.70
N MET A 159 -3.84 14.64 -4.66
CA MET A 159 -4.42 15.86 -5.25
C MET A 159 -5.20 16.66 -4.19
N VAL A 160 -5.93 15.99 -3.30
CA VAL A 160 -6.62 16.65 -2.18
C VAL A 160 -5.62 17.25 -1.19
N TYR A 161 -4.56 16.52 -0.81
CA TYR A 161 -3.52 17.07 0.07
C TYR A 161 -2.83 18.29 -0.55
N ARG A 162 -2.50 18.24 -1.85
CA ARG A 162 -1.94 19.40 -2.56
C ARG A 162 -2.88 20.59 -2.54
N ALA A 163 -4.18 20.38 -2.77
CA ALA A 163 -5.18 21.45 -2.69
C ALA A 163 -5.27 22.06 -1.28
N GLN A 164 -5.29 21.22 -0.23
CA GLN A 164 -5.31 21.65 1.17
C GLN A 164 -4.06 22.44 1.58
N MET A 165 -2.91 22.08 1.00
CA MET A 165 -1.63 22.77 1.22
C MET A 165 -1.44 23.99 0.30
N GLY A 166 -2.46 24.40 -0.46
CA GLY A 166 -2.45 25.61 -1.28
C GLY A 166 -1.65 25.50 -2.59
N ALA A 167 -1.46 24.29 -3.12
CA ALA A 167 -0.80 24.11 -4.41
C ALA A 167 -1.57 24.82 -5.52
N ALA A 168 -0.86 25.63 -6.32
CA ALA A 168 -1.46 26.40 -7.42
C ALA A 168 -2.17 25.52 -8.45
N GLN A 169 -1.68 24.29 -8.66
CA GLN A 169 -2.27 23.29 -9.53
C GLN A 169 -2.17 21.91 -8.87
N PRO A 170 -3.18 21.44 -8.12
CA PRO A 170 -3.11 20.16 -7.41
C PRO A 170 -3.00 18.93 -8.34
N THR A 171 -3.39 19.06 -9.60
CA THR A 171 -3.48 17.97 -10.60
C THR A 171 -2.21 17.78 -11.44
N ASP A 172 -1.21 18.67 -11.31
CA ASP A 172 0.03 18.64 -12.09
C ASP A 172 0.87 17.35 -11.88
N VAL A 173 0.71 16.70 -10.73
CA VAL A 173 1.35 15.43 -10.38
C VAL A 173 0.69 14.20 -11.02
N PHE A 174 -0.49 14.34 -11.63
CA PHE A 174 -1.29 13.21 -12.12
C PHE A 174 -0.55 12.33 -13.13
N ILE A 175 -0.10 12.91 -14.26
CA ILE A 175 0.56 12.18 -15.34
C ILE A 175 1.90 11.55 -14.87
N PRO A 176 2.79 12.28 -14.15
CA PRO A 176 3.99 11.68 -13.60
C PRO A 176 3.73 10.49 -12.68
N ILE A 177 2.73 10.57 -11.80
CA ILE A 177 2.37 9.46 -10.89
C ILE A 177 1.84 8.26 -11.68
N LEU A 178 0.94 8.49 -12.64
CA LEU A 178 0.37 7.43 -13.46
C LEU A 178 1.46 6.65 -14.22
N LEU A 179 2.38 7.38 -14.87
CA LEU A 179 3.49 6.78 -15.63
C LEU A 179 4.48 6.06 -14.71
N SER A 180 4.89 6.71 -13.62
CA SER A 180 5.85 6.16 -12.66
C SER A 180 5.33 4.85 -12.06
N THR A 181 4.09 4.84 -11.57
CA THR A 181 3.51 3.65 -10.92
C THR A 181 3.19 2.54 -11.91
N PHE A 182 2.79 2.87 -13.15
CA PHE A 182 2.62 1.89 -14.22
C PHE A 182 3.94 1.21 -14.60
N ILE A 183 5.00 2.00 -14.85
CA ILE A 183 6.32 1.47 -15.19
C ILE A 183 6.88 0.65 -14.03
N SER A 184 6.78 1.16 -12.80
CA SER A 184 7.20 0.43 -11.59
C SER A 184 6.51 -0.93 -11.46
N THR A 185 5.19 -0.98 -11.68
CA THR A 185 4.41 -2.22 -11.61
C THR A 185 4.80 -3.19 -12.72
N LEU A 186 4.98 -2.69 -13.94
CA LEU A 186 5.39 -3.50 -15.09
C LEU A 186 6.78 -4.12 -14.84
N VAL A 187 7.76 -3.30 -14.45
CA VAL A 187 9.12 -3.76 -14.17
C VAL A 187 9.14 -4.74 -12.99
N GLY A 188 8.40 -4.45 -11.91
CA GLY A 188 8.29 -5.35 -10.76
C GLY A 188 7.70 -6.71 -11.12
N VAL A 189 6.59 -6.74 -11.85
CA VAL A 189 5.96 -7.99 -12.33
C VAL A 189 6.89 -8.76 -13.25
N ILE A 190 7.58 -8.09 -14.18
CA ILE A 190 8.55 -8.74 -15.08
C ILE A 190 9.72 -9.33 -14.27
N ALA A 191 10.31 -8.56 -13.36
CA ALA A 191 11.46 -9.00 -12.56
C ALA A 191 11.11 -10.24 -11.70
N VAL A 192 9.95 -10.21 -11.03
CA VAL A 192 9.48 -11.36 -10.24
C VAL A 192 9.15 -12.55 -11.15
N SER A 193 8.54 -12.30 -12.32
CA SER A 193 8.22 -13.38 -13.26
C SER A 193 9.47 -14.06 -13.81
N ILE A 194 10.55 -13.31 -14.07
CA ILE A 194 11.85 -13.88 -14.44
C ILE A 194 12.40 -14.74 -13.30
N ALA A 195 12.42 -14.21 -12.07
CA ALA A 195 12.94 -14.92 -10.90
C ALA A 195 12.14 -16.20 -10.57
N GLN A 196 10.82 -16.14 -10.69
CA GLN A 196 9.90 -17.26 -10.42
C GLN A 196 9.62 -18.13 -11.66
N LYS A 197 10.23 -17.83 -12.81
CA LYS A 197 10.05 -18.52 -14.10
C LYS A 197 8.59 -18.58 -14.58
N ILE A 198 7.84 -17.51 -14.33
CA ILE A 198 6.46 -17.34 -14.80
C ILE A 198 6.47 -16.89 -16.27
N ASN A 199 5.76 -17.62 -17.13
CA ASN A 199 5.63 -17.25 -18.53
C ASN A 199 4.55 -16.17 -18.73
N LEU A 200 4.98 -14.91 -18.84
CA LEU A 200 4.11 -13.78 -19.17
C LEU A 200 3.68 -13.73 -20.65
N ILE A 201 4.41 -14.40 -21.55
CA ILE A 201 4.12 -14.45 -22.99
C ILE A 201 3.08 -15.53 -23.24
N ASN A 202 1.88 -15.32 -22.73
CA ASN A 202 0.73 -16.17 -22.98
C ASN A 202 -0.49 -15.32 -23.37
N LYS A 203 -1.41 -15.92 -24.14
CA LYS A 203 -2.53 -15.17 -24.73
C LYS A 203 -3.38 -14.41 -23.70
N PRO A 204 -3.81 -14.99 -22.55
CA PRO A 204 -4.55 -14.25 -21.53
C PRO A 204 -3.78 -13.03 -20.97
N ILE A 205 -2.50 -13.19 -20.63
CA ILE A 205 -1.68 -12.11 -20.07
C ILE A 205 -1.41 -11.05 -21.14
N LEU A 206 -1.05 -11.43 -22.37
CA LEU A 206 -0.79 -10.47 -23.45
C LEU A 206 -2.04 -9.66 -23.82
N ILE A 207 -3.23 -10.29 -23.83
CA ILE A 207 -4.50 -9.58 -24.01
C ILE A 207 -4.73 -8.60 -22.86
N LEU A 208 -4.54 -9.04 -21.61
CA LEU A 208 -4.69 -8.15 -20.45
C LEU A 208 -3.73 -6.96 -20.54
N MET A 209 -2.44 -7.21 -20.80
CA MET A 209 -1.43 -6.17 -20.96
C MET A 209 -1.79 -5.21 -22.08
N GLY A 210 -2.24 -5.73 -23.23
CA GLY A 210 -2.71 -4.90 -24.35
C GLY A 210 -3.90 -4.02 -23.98
N VAL A 211 -4.91 -4.57 -23.30
CA VAL A 211 -6.08 -3.83 -22.83
C VAL A 211 -5.68 -2.75 -21.81
N ILE A 212 -4.81 -3.08 -20.86
CA ILE A 212 -4.31 -2.11 -19.88
C ILE A 212 -3.52 -1.00 -20.58
N CYS A 213 -2.57 -1.33 -21.47
CA CYS A 213 -1.80 -0.32 -22.20
C CYS A 213 -2.72 0.61 -23.04
N LEU A 214 -3.72 0.05 -23.72
CA LEU A 214 -4.70 0.84 -24.48
C LEU A 214 -5.54 1.74 -23.56
N PHE A 215 -6.01 1.20 -22.43
CA PHE A 215 -6.77 1.96 -21.44
C PHE A 215 -5.96 3.12 -20.88
N PHE A 216 -4.71 2.90 -20.46
CA PHE A 216 -3.84 3.94 -19.93
C PHE A 216 -3.47 4.97 -21.01
N SER A 217 -3.21 4.54 -22.25
CA SER A 217 -2.93 5.44 -23.37
C SER A 217 -4.14 6.33 -23.68
N GLY A 218 -5.34 5.76 -23.69
CA GLY A 218 -6.59 6.50 -23.87
C GLY A 218 -6.87 7.47 -22.73
N LEU A 219 -6.57 7.06 -21.49
CA LEU A 219 -6.72 7.90 -20.31
C LEU A 219 -5.75 9.08 -20.35
N ILE A 220 -4.48 8.85 -20.68
CA ILE A 220 -3.50 9.93 -20.90
C ILE A 220 -3.99 10.89 -22.00
N TYR A 221 -4.43 10.37 -23.14
CA TYR A 221 -4.96 11.19 -24.23
C TYR A 221 -6.15 12.04 -23.81
N LEU A 222 -7.11 11.46 -23.09
CA LEU A 222 -8.29 12.17 -22.58
C LEU A 222 -7.87 13.27 -21.59
N PHE A 223 -6.93 12.97 -20.70
CA PHE A 223 -6.44 13.93 -19.70
C PHE A 223 -5.61 15.07 -20.31
N LEU A 224 -4.93 14.84 -21.43
CA LEU A 224 -4.25 15.91 -22.17
C LEU A 224 -5.25 16.90 -22.82
N ASN A 225 -6.52 16.50 -23.02
CA ASN A 225 -7.53 17.27 -23.72
C ASN A 225 -8.62 17.89 -22.82
N ILE A 226 -8.65 17.57 -21.52
CA ILE A 226 -9.62 18.13 -20.56
C ILE A 226 -9.04 19.34 -19.82
N SER A 227 -9.88 20.34 -19.54
CA SER A 227 -9.52 21.53 -18.76
C SER A 227 -9.13 21.15 -17.31
N ARG A 228 -8.03 21.71 -16.80
CA ARG A 228 -7.39 21.27 -15.55
C ARG A 228 -8.21 21.53 -14.27
N GLU A 229 -9.21 22.41 -14.35
CA GLU A 229 -10.07 22.82 -13.23
C GLU A 229 -11.21 21.84 -12.96
N GLU A 230 -11.74 21.18 -13.99
CA GLU A 230 -12.88 20.24 -13.88
C GLU A 230 -12.45 18.86 -13.35
N MET A 231 -11.17 18.50 -13.51
CA MET A 231 -10.66 17.17 -13.18
C MET A 231 -10.80 16.80 -11.70
N GLY A 232 -10.63 17.73 -10.77
CA GLY A 232 -10.62 17.44 -9.32
C GLY A 232 -11.99 17.00 -8.79
N THR A 233 -13.05 17.73 -9.16
CA THR A 233 -14.41 17.47 -8.69
C THR A 233 -15.01 16.21 -9.31
N TYR A 234 -14.87 16.04 -10.64
CA TYR A 234 -15.40 14.87 -11.33
C TYR A 234 -14.69 13.57 -10.94
N SER A 235 -13.36 13.59 -10.75
CA SER A 235 -12.61 12.41 -10.35
C SER A 235 -13.05 11.87 -8.99
N THR A 236 -13.21 12.78 -8.01
CA THR A 236 -13.64 12.41 -6.65
C THR A 236 -15.06 11.85 -6.63
N LEU A 237 -15.97 12.49 -7.38
CA LEU A 237 -17.35 12.04 -7.50
C LEU A 237 -17.44 10.63 -8.11
N ILE A 238 -16.76 10.40 -9.25
CA ILE A 238 -16.78 9.11 -9.95
C ILE A 238 -16.23 8.00 -9.06
N ALA A 239 -15.09 8.23 -8.39
CA ALA A 239 -14.50 7.23 -7.50
C ALA A 239 -15.43 6.87 -6.33
N ASN A 240 -16.05 7.86 -5.70
CA ASN A 240 -16.98 7.64 -4.59
C ASN A 240 -18.27 6.93 -5.03
N ILE A 241 -18.82 7.30 -6.19
CA ILE A 241 -19.99 6.60 -6.77
C ILE A 241 -19.66 5.15 -7.08
N LEU A 242 -18.50 4.89 -7.71
CA LEU A 242 -18.07 3.54 -8.04
C LEU A 242 -17.88 2.71 -6.77
N LEU A 243 -17.20 3.27 -5.77
CA LEU A 243 -16.96 2.59 -4.50
C LEU A 243 -18.27 2.26 -3.77
N PHE A 244 -19.14 3.25 -3.60
CA PHE A 244 -20.43 3.03 -2.95
C PHE A 244 -21.28 2.05 -3.77
N GLY A 245 -21.20 2.10 -5.10
CA GLY A 245 -21.81 1.13 -6.00
C GLY A 245 -21.34 -0.31 -5.75
N VAL A 246 -20.05 -0.52 -5.48
CA VAL A 246 -19.51 -1.84 -5.08
C VAL A 246 -20.09 -2.32 -3.75
N ILE A 247 -20.23 -1.43 -2.76
CA ILE A 247 -20.85 -1.77 -1.47
C ILE A 247 -22.31 -2.21 -1.69
N ILE A 248 -23.07 -1.42 -2.45
CA ILE A 248 -24.46 -1.72 -2.80
C ILE A 248 -24.55 -3.04 -3.58
N LEU A 249 -23.64 -3.30 -4.52
CA LEU A 249 -23.59 -4.57 -5.26
C LEU A 249 -23.44 -5.77 -4.32
N PHE A 250 -22.56 -5.69 -3.32
CA PHE A 250 -22.33 -6.77 -2.35
C PHE A 250 -23.59 -7.00 -1.50
N ILE A 251 -24.18 -5.92 -0.99
CA ILE A 251 -25.43 -5.97 -0.20
C ILE A 251 -26.57 -6.56 -1.03
N LEU A 252 -26.82 -6.06 -2.24
CA LEU A 252 -27.89 -6.53 -3.12
C LEU A 252 -27.69 -8.00 -3.51
N THR A 253 -26.46 -8.44 -3.71
CA THR A 253 -26.18 -9.85 -4.01
C THR A 253 -26.44 -10.73 -2.79
N GLY A 254 -26.10 -10.25 -1.58
CA GLY A 254 -26.48 -10.90 -0.32
C GLY A 254 -28.00 -11.04 -0.15
N VAL A 255 -28.75 -9.95 -0.37
CA VAL A 255 -30.22 -9.95 -0.33
C VAL A 255 -30.79 -10.94 -1.35
N ARG A 256 -30.33 -10.93 -2.60
CA ARG A 256 -30.77 -11.87 -3.65
C ARG A 256 -30.51 -13.33 -3.28
N LYS A 257 -29.41 -13.60 -2.57
CA LYS A 257 -29.05 -14.93 -2.08
C LYS A 257 -29.71 -15.30 -0.75
N LYS A 258 -30.56 -14.42 -0.22
CA LYS A 258 -31.31 -14.60 1.04
C LYS A 258 -30.39 -14.86 2.25
N ILE A 259 -29.19 -14.28 2.25
CA ILE A 259 -28.31 -14.33 3.43
C ILE A 259 -28.62 -13.16 4.37
N ASN A 260 -28.41 -13.33 5.68
CA ASN A 260 -28.48 -12.22 6.62
C ASN A 260 -27.25 -11.31 6.43
N VAL A 261 -27.47 -10.21 5.73
CA VAL A 261 -26.41 -9.23 5.38
C VAL A 261 -25.82 -8.59 6.62
N TYR A 262 -26.64 -8.28 7.63
CA TYR A 262 -26.17 -7.65 8.87
C TYR A 262 -25.29 -8.60 9.68
N ASP A 263 -25.72 -9.84 9.87
CA ASP A 263 -24.92 -10.82 10.62
C ASP A 263 -23.59 -11.11 9.92
N SER A 264 -23.63 -11.26 8.58
CA SER A 264 -22.41 -11.43 7.78
C SER A 264 -21.48 -10.23 7.91
N PHE A 265 -22.02 -9.01 7.88
CA PHE A 265 -21.24 -7.80 8.10
C PHE A 265 -20.58 -7.79 9.48
N VAL A 266 -21.34 -8.08 10.55
CA VAL A 266 -20.84 -8.10 11.93
C VAL A 266 -19.76 -9.18 12.12
N GLU A 267 -19.94 -10.34 11.50
CA GLU A 267 -18.93 -11.41 11.50
C GLU A 267 -17.61 -10.93 10.89
N GLY A 268 -17.65 -10.36 9.68
CA GLY A 268 -16.46 -9.81 9.04
C GLY A 268 -15.85 -8.62 9.80
N ALA A 269 -16.69 -7.78 10.42
CA ALA A 269 -16.23 -6.66 11.22
C ALA A 269 -15.43 -7.10 12.46
N LYS A 270 -15.84 -8.20 13.11
CA LYS A 270 -15.09 -8.80 14.24
C LYS A 270 -13.72 -9.32 13.82
N GLU A 271 -13.61 -9.91 12.62
CA GLU A 271 -12.32 -10.31 12.04
C GLU A 271 -11.41 -9.10 11.80
N GLY A 272 -11.98 -7.99 11.29
CA GLY A 272 -11.28 -6.73 11.07
C GLY A 272 -10.74 -6.13 12.35
N PHE A 273 -11.58 -6.10 13.39
CA PHE A 273 -11.20 -5.64 14.72
C PHE A 273 -10.04 -6.46 15.30
N THR A 274 -10.14 -7.79 15.24
CA THR A 274 -9.10 -8.70 15.75
C THR A 274 -7.78 -8.50 15.00
N THR A 275 -7.84 -8.28 13.68
CA THR A 275 -6.67 -8.02 12.85
C THR A 275 -6.02 -6.69 13.23
N ALA A 276 -6.80 -5.64 13.46
CA ALA A 276 -6.30 -4.33 13.87
C ALA A 276 -5.52 -4.41 15.19
N VAL A 277 -6.10 -5.06 16.21
CA VAL A 277 -5.47 -5.24 17.54
C VAL A 277 -4.14 -5.98 17.43
N ARG A 278 -4.05 -6.98 16.54
CA ARG A 278 -2.79 -7.73 16.31
C ARG A 278 -1.69 -6.89 15.67
N ILE A 279 -2.04 -5.84 14.93
CA ILE A 279 -1.08 -4.99 14.20
C ILE A 279 -0.48 -3.90 15.10
N ILE A 280 -1.19 -3.48 16.16
CA ILE A 280 -0.76 -2.40 17.07
C ILE A 280 0.70 -2.55 17.54
N PRO A 281 1.15 -3.71 18.08
CA PRO A 281 2.50 -3.81 18.63
C PRO A 281 3.58 -3.59 17.57
N TYR A 282 3.34 -4.06 16.35
CA TYR A 282 4.26 -3.90 15.23
C TYR A 282 4.33 -2.45 14.76
N LEU A 283 3.18 -1.76 14.67
CA LEU A 283 3.14 -0.34 14.33
C LEU A 283 3.89 0.51 15.36
N VAL A 284 3.68 0.24 16.66
CA VAL A 284 4.40 0.94 17.74
C VAL A 284 5.90 0.71 17.60
N ALA A 285 6.34 -0.55 17.45
CA ALA A 285 7.76 -0.87 17.35
C ALA A 285 8.45 -0.16 16.17
N PHE A 286 7.84 -0.17 14.98
CA PHE A 286 8.43 0.45 13.80
C PHE A 286 8.38 1.98 13.85
N LEU A 287 7.25 2.57 14.21
CA LEU A 287 7.12 4.03 14.23
C LEU A 287 8.05 4.65 15.27
N VAL A 288 8.15 4.05 16.46
CA VAL A 288 9.10 4.49 17.48
C VAL A 288 10.54 4.37 17.00
N GLY A 289 10.93 3.24 16.39
CA GLY A 289 12.29 3.07 15.86
C GLY A 289 12.64 4.09 14.78
N ILE A 290 11.70 4.37 13.86
CA ILE A 290 11.86 5.40 12.82
C ILE A 290 11.96 6.79 13.45
N ALA A 291 11.13 7.10 14.45
CA ALA A 291 11.13 8.39 15.13
C ALA A 291 12.46 8.65 15.85
N VAL A 292 12.98 7.64 16.57
CA VAL A 292 14.31 7.70 17.21
C VAL A 292 15.42 7.92 16.16
N PHE A 293 15.39 7.16 15.06
CA PHE A 293 16.37 7.28 13.99
C PHE A 293 16.33 8.66 13.32
N ARG A 294 15.14 9.21 13.07
CA ARG A 294 14.97 10.55 12.49
C ARG A 294 15.39 11.65 13.46
N THR A 295 14.90 11.63 14.70
CA THR A 295 15.16 12.68 15.70
C THR A 295 16.63 12.76 16.11
N SER A 296 17.36 11.64 16.10
CA SER A 296 18.82 11.65 16.31
C SER A 296 19.60 12.39 15.21
N GLY A 297 19.02 12.58 14.03
CA GLY A 297 19.68 13.09 12.82
C GLY A 297 20.35 12.00 11.98
N ALA A 298 20.20 10.71 12.34
CA ALA A 298 20.75 9.61 11.57
C ALA A 298 20.21 9.56 10.14
N MET A 299 18.92 9.90 9.97
CA MET A 299 18.30 9.99 8.64
C MET A 299 18.97 11.07 7.78
N ASP A 300 19.31 12.24 8.36
CA ASP A 300 19.94 13.34 7.61
C ASP A 300 21.35 12.94 7.15
N PHE A 301 22.12 12.25 7.99
CA PHE A 301 23.43 11.71 7.61
C PHE A 301 23.32 10.65 6.50
N LEU A 302 22.32 9.75 6.60
CA LEU A 302 22.10 8.72 5.58
C LEU A 302 21.75 9.35 4.23
N VAL A 303 20.80 10.28 4.22
CA VAL A 303 20.31 10.95 3.01
C VAL A 303 21.38 11.86 2.41
N GLY A 304 22.10 12.63 3.25
CA GLY A 304 23.22 13.45 2.82
C GLY A 304 24.37 12.63 2.25
N GLY A 305 24.68 11.47 2.85
CA GLY A 305 25.68 10.54 2.33
C GLY A 305 25.32 9.97 0.96
N ILE A 306 24.05 9.59 0.75
CA ILE A 306 23.56 9.16 -0.57
C ILE A 306 23.69 10.31 -1.57
N GLY A 307 23.25 11.53 -1.20
CA GLY A 307 23.36 12.70 -2.07
C GLY A 307 24.79 13.00 -2.49
N TYR A 308 25.73 12.93 -1.55
CA TYR A 308 27.16 13.14 -1.83
C TYR A 308 27.71 12.12 -2.83
N VAL A 309 27.40 10.83 -2.65
CA VAL A 309 27.85 9.76 -3.57
C VAL A 309 27.24 9.94 -4.96
N VAL A 310 25.97 10.35 -5.05
CA VAL A 310 25.27 10.59 -6.31
C VAL A 310 25.86 11.81 -7.04
N ASP A 311 26.16 12.88 -6.30
CA ASP A 311 26.79 14.09 -6.82
C ASP A 311 28.20 13.80 -7.36
N LEU A 312 28.98 12.96 -6.67
CA LEU A 312 30.29 12.49 -7.16
C LEU A 312 30.20 11.73 -8.48
N CYS A 313 29.07 11.07 -8.76
CA CYS A 313 28.80 10.40 -10.02
C CYS A 313 28.28 11.35 -11.12
N GLY A 314 28.10 12.64 -10.83
CA GLY A 314 27.58 13.64 -11.77
C GLY A 314 26.09 13.50 -12.07
N VAL A 315 25.33 12.87 -11.17
CA VAL A 315 23.90 12.61 -11.32
C VAL A 315 23.08 13.64 -10.53
N ASP A 316 21.90 14.02 -11.04
CA ASP A 316 20.99 14.95 -10.37
C ASP A 316 20.58 14.46 -8.97
N THR A 317 20.70 15.34 -7.97
CA THR A 317 20.42 15.05 -6.56
C THR A 317 19.06 15.58 -6.10
N SER A 318 18.21 16.09 -7.01
CA SER A 318 16.90 16.67 -6.66
C SER A 318 15.96 15.68 -5.97
N PHE A 319 16.15 14.37 -6.18
CA PHE A 319 15.37 13.32 -5.51
C PHE A 319 15.80 13.04 -4.06
N VAL A 320 16.97 13.52 -3.62
CA VAL A 320 17.56 13.20 -2.31
C VAL A 320 16.63 13.63 -1.18
N GLY A 321 15.96 14.78 -1.31
CA GLY A 321 14.98 15.25 -0.33
C GLY A 321 13.73 14.35 -0.19
N ALA A 322 13.45 13.49 -1.17
CA ALA A 322 12.34 12.54 -1.13
C ALA A 322 12.74 11.16 -0.53
N LEU A 323 14.05 10.92 -0.31
CA LEU A 323 14.55 9.65 0.24
C LEU A 323 14.00 9.30 1.62
N PRO A 324 13.84 10.23 2.59
CA PRO A 324 13.22 9.91 3.86
C PRO A 324 11.84 9.27 3.67
N THR A 325 10.99 9.87 2.84
CA THR A 325 9.64 9.36 2.55
C THR A 325 9.70 8.02 1.84
N ALA A 326 10.59 7.84 0.86
CA ALA A 326 10.75 6.58 0.15
C ALA A 326 11.16 5.43 1.08
N LEU A 327 12.12 5.67 1.97
CA LEU A 327 12.59 4.70 2.97
C LEU A 327 11.49 4.38 3.99
N MET A 328 10.83 5.42 4.53
CA MET A 328 9.75 5.24 5.51
C MET A 328 8.56 4.48 4.92
N LYS A 329 8.17 4.77 3.68
CA LYS A 329 7.02 4.13 3.02
C LYS A 329 7.19 2.62 2.86
N SER A 330 8.43 2.15 2.69
CA SER A 330 8.75 0.71 2.63
C SER A 330 8.55 -0.01 3.98
N LEU A 331 8.67 0.72 5.08
CA LEU A 331 8.53 0.19 6.45
C LEU A 331 7.11 0.39 6.99
N SER A 332 6.45 1.49 6.61
CA SER A 332 5.07 1.81 6.99
C SER A 332 4.44 2.77 5.97
N GLY A 333 3.50 2.26 5.17
CA GLY A 333 2.78 3.08 4.19
C GLY A 333 1.94 4.18 4.83
N SER A 334 1.22 3.87 5.91
CA SER A 334 0.40 4.85 6.63
C SER A 334 1.21 5.78 7.55
N GLY A 335 2.42 5.38 7.95
CA GLY A 335 3.33 6.22 8.74
C GLY A 335 4.19 7.16 7.91
N ALA A 336 4.22 6.99 6.59
CA ALA A 336 4.99 7.82 5.66
C ALA A 336 4.15 8.91 4.96
N ASN A 337 2.82 8.79 5.00
CA ASN A 337 1.86 9.79 4.52
C ASN A 337 1.49 10.74 5.66
#